data_AF-A0A2E7WEI1-F1
#
_entry.id   AF-A0A2E7WEI1-F1
#
_cell.length_a   1.000
_cell.length_b   1.000
_cell.length_c   1.000
_cell.angle_alpha   90.00
_cell.angle_beta   90.00
_cell.angle_gamma   90.00
#
_symmetry.space_group_name_H-M   'P 1'
#
loop_
_entity.id
_entity.type
_entity.pdbx_description
1 polymer ?
#
loop_
_entity_poly.entity_id
_entity_poly.type
_entity_poly.pdbx_seq_one_letter_code
_entity_poly.pdbx_strand_id
1 'polypeptide(L)' 'MKSNVSFLRRLGSIMYDLLLVFSFVFFIAGVVILINKKEPITNSLFFYFLTLPVIFGYFSFSWVKGKQTLGMRA' A
#
# COMPACT_ATOMS: atom_id res chain seq x y z
N MET A 1 -27.00 -4.66 12.26
CA MET A 1 -26.72 -5.22 10.91
C MET A 1 -25.78 -6.41 11.04
N LYS A 2 -26.23 -7.64 10.74
CA LYS A 2 -25.32 -8.80 10.57
C LYS A 2 -24.76 -8.73 9.15
N SER A 3 -23.45 -8.54 9.00
CA SER A 3 -22.84 -8.62 7.67
C SER A 3 -22.70 -10.10 7.26
N ASN A 4 -23.34 -10.51 6.17
CA ASN A 4 -23.14 -11.84 5.56
C ASN A 4 -21.85 -11.87 4.73
N VAL A 5 -20.75 -11.34 5.28
CA VAL A 5 -19.43 -11.39 4.63
C VAL A 5 -18.67 -12.54 5.26
N SER A 6 -18.35 -13.55 4.46
CA SER A 6 -17.59 -14.71 4.92
C SER A 6 -16.20 -14.26 5.42
N PHE A 7 -15.67 -15.00 6.40
CA PHE A 7 -14.34 -14.75 6.93
C PHE A 7 -13.28 -14.72 5.82
N LEU A 8 -13.37 -15.65 4.85
CA LEU A 8 -12.47 -15.72 3.70
C LEU A 8 -12.53 -14.47 2.80
N ARG A 9 -13.70 -13.86 2.61
CA ARG A 9 -13.80 -12.59 1.85
C ARG A 9 -13.10 -11.44 2.55
N ARG A 10 -13.17 -11.38 3.89
CA ARG A 10 -12.46 -10.36 4.66
C ARG A 10 -10.95 -10.56 4.59
N LEU A 11 -10.50 -11.80 4.70
CA LEU A 11 -9.09 -12.15 4.55
C LEU A 11 -8.57 -11.81 3.15
N GLY A 12 -9.35 -12.15 2.11
CA GLY A 12 -9.03 -11.82 0.72
C GLY A 12 -8.92 -10.30 0.49
N SER A 13 -9.83 -9.52 1.05
CA SER A 13 -9.76 -8.05 1.01
C SER A 13 -8.48 -7.51 1.65
N ILE A 14 -8.10 -8.02 2.83
CA ILE A 14 -6.87 -7.61 3.52
C ILE A 14 -5.63 -8.00 2.70
N MET A 15 -5.59 -9.23 2.18
CA MET A 15 -4.49 -9.69 1.33
C MET A 15 -4.36 -8.84 0.06
N TYR A 16 -5.47 -8.49 -0.56
CA TYR A 16 -5.49 -7.63 -1.74
C TYR A 16 -4.90 -6.26 -1.43
N ASP A 17 -5.35 -5.60 -0.34
CA ASP A 17 -4.81 -4.31 0.06
C ASP A 17 -3.32 -4.38 0.41
N LEU A 18 -2.86 -5.47 1.05
CA LEU A 18 -1.46 -5.69 1.39
C LEU A 18 -0.60 -5.81 0.12
N LEU A 19 -1.00 -6.64 -0.84
CA LEU A 19 -0.30 -6.81 -2.11
C LEU A 19 -0.27 -5.50 -2.92
N LEU A 20 -1.35 -4.72 -2.87
CA LEU A 20 -1.45 -3.46 -3.57
C LEU A 20 -0.48 -2.41 -2.99
N VAL A 21 -0.47 -2.24 -1.66
CA VAL A 21 0.47 -1.34 -0.98
C VAL A 21 1.91 -1.79 -1.18
N PHE A 22 2.18 -3.10 -1.09
CA PHE A 22 3.49 -3.67 -1.40
C PHE A 22 3.94 -3.30 -2.82
N SER A 23 3.05 -3.43 -3.80
CA SER A 23 3.34 -3.08 -5.19
C SER A 23 3.66 -1.59 -5.36
N PHE A 24 2.92 -0.70 -4.69
CA PHE A 24 3.21 0.74 -4.71
C PHE A 24 4.58 1.07 -4.11
N VAL A 25 4.90 0.49 -2.95
CA VAL A 25 6.19 0.70 -2.28
C VAL A 25 7.33 0.22 -3.17
N PHE A 26 7.21 -0.98 -3.76
CA PHE A 26 8.21 -1.52 -4.67
C PHE A 26 8.38 -0.66 -5.92
N PHE A 27 7.28 -0.21 -6.52
CA PHE A 27 7.32 0.64 -7.70
C PHE A 27 8.06 1.96 -7.43
N ILE A 28 7.72 2.64 -6.33
CA ILE A 28 8.34 3.92 -5.96
C ILE A 28 9.82 3.72 -5.60
N ALA A 29 10.15 2.68 -4.84
CA ALA A 29 11.54 2.35 -4.54
C ALA A 29 12.35 2.06 -5.82
N GLY A 30 11.76 1.34 -6.77
CA GLY A 30 12.36 1.08 -8.08
C GLY A 30 12.63 2.36 -8.88
N VAL A 31 11.67 3.29 -8.92
CA VAL A 31 11.86 4.61 -9.57
C VAL A 31 12.99 5.39 -8.90
N VAL A 32 13.06 5.40 -7.57
CA VAL A 32 14.12 6.08 -6.83
C VAL A 32 15.49 5.49 -7.15
N ILE A 33 15.62 4.16 -7.20
CA ILE A 33 16.87 3.48 -7.58
C ILE A 33 17.27 3.86 -9.00
N LEU A 34 16.34 3.89 -9.96
CA LEU A 34 16.63 4.28 -11.34
C LEU A 34 17.18 5.70 -11.44
N ILE A 35 16.64 6.64 -10.66
CA ILE A 35 17.13 8.03 -10.61
C ILE A 35 18.47 8.11 -9.88
N ASN A 36 18.65 7.30 -8.82
CA ASN A 36 19.88 7.25 -8.03
C ASN A 36 20.98 6.40 -8.70
N LYS A 37 21.19 6.57 -10.02
CA LYS A 37 22.23 5.86 -10.79
C LYS A 37 22.19 4.34 -10.66
N LYS A 38 21.03 3.76 -10.37
CA LYS A 38 20.82 2.33 -10.09
C LYS A 38 21.47 1.84 -8.79
N GLU A 39 21.85 2.74 -7.89
CA GLU A 39 22.35 2.40 -6.57
C GLU A 39 21.19 2.06 -5.62
N PRO A 40 21.34 1.02 -4.78
CA PRO A 40 20.32 0.65 -3.82
C PRO A 40 20.18 1.72 -2.73
N ILE A 41 18.98 1.82 -2.16
CA ILE A 41 18.74 2.68 -0.99
C ILE A 41 19.38 2.01 0.23
N THR A 42 20.52 2.54 0.68
CA THR A 42 21.24 2.02 1.86
C THR A 42 20.82 2.70 3.16
N ASN A 43 20.30 3.92 3.09
CA ASN A 43 19.88 4.68 4.25
C ASN A 43 18.47 4.26 4.71
N SER A 44 18.40 3.62 5.88
CA SER A 44 17.14 3.14 6.45
C SER A 44 16.15 4.26 6.77
N LEU A 45 16.62 5.43 7.24
CA LEU A 45 15.75 6.57 7.50
C LEU A 45 15.10 7.06 6.20
N PHE A 46 15.89 7.21 5.14
CA PHE A 46 15.36 7.61 3.83
C PHE A 46 14.34 6.60 3.30
N PHE A 47 14.59 5.30 3.46
CA PHE A 47 13.62 4.26 3.11
C PHE A 47 12.31 4.40 3.91
N TYR A 48 12.36 4.65 5.22
CA TYR A 48 11.15 4.88 6.00
C TYR A 48 10.41 6.16 5.60
N PHE A 49 11.13 7.25 5.34
CA PHE A 49 10.55 8.49 4.82
C PHE A 49 9.93 8.33 3.44
N LEU A 50 10.39 7.38 2.63
CA LEU A 50 9.78 7.05 1.36
C LEU A 50 8.52 6.18 1.54
N THR A 51 8.63 5.12 2.34
CA THR A 51 7.59 4.08 2.44
C THR A 51 6.39 4.49 3.30
N LEU A 52 6.61 5.14 4.44
CA LEU A 52 5.53 5.52 5.35
C LEU A 52 4.51 6.47 4.70
N PRO A 53 4.92 7.54 3.97
CA PRO A 53 3.98 8.41 3.30
C PRO A 53 3.20 7.72 2.18
N VAL A 54 3.81 6.74 1.48
CA VAL A 54 3.12 5.98 0.43
C VAL A 54 2.01 5.11 1.02
N ILE A 55 2.33 4.39 2.10
CA ILE A 55 1.37 3.56 2.83
C ILE A 55 0.25 4.46 3.38
N PHE A 56 0.62 5.53 4.08
CA PHE A 56 -0.33 6.48 4.66
C PHE A 56 -1.20 7.13 3.58
N GLY A 57 -0.60 7.53 2.47
CA GLY A 57 -1.29 8.14 1.33
C GLY A 57 -2.34 7.20 0.73
N TYR A 58 -2.00 5.92 0.53
CA TYR A 58 -2.95 4.92 0.04
C TYR A 58 -4.18 4.80 0.93
N PHE A 59 -3.97 4.57 2.23
CA PHE A 59 -5.08 4.37 3.17
C PHE A 59 -5.87 5.65 3.40
N SER A 60 -5.20 6.79 3.56
CA SER A 60 -5.85 8.10 3.75
C SER A 60 -6.69 8.49 2.55
N PHE A 61 -6.17 8.33 1.33
CA PHE A 61 -6.92 8.62 0.11
C PHE A 61 -8.14 7.70 -0.05
N SER A 62 -7.95 6.40 0.17
CA SER A 62 -9.03 5.41 0.13
C SER A 62 -10.13 5.75 1.14
N TRP A 63 -9.75 6.20 2.34
CA TRP A 63 -10.68 6.59 3.38
C TRP A 63 -11.44 7.88 3.05
N VAL A 64 -10.74 8.92 2.60
CA VAL A 64 -11.33 10.24 2.30
C VAL A 64 -12.27 10.15 1.10
N LYS A 65 -11.91 9.42 0.04
CA LYS A 65 -12.72 9.35 -1.18
C LYS A 65 -13.78 8.25 -1.16
N GLY A 66 -13.47 7.08 -0.61
CA GLY A 66 -14.31 5.89 -0.74
C GLY A 66 -14.95 5.41 0.57
N LYS A 67 -14.47 5.90 1.73
CA LYS A 67 -14.79 5.34 3.07
C LYS A 67 -14.48 3.84 3.21
N GLN A 68 -13.80 3.27 2.22
CA GLN A 68 -13.51 1.84 2.04
C GLN A 68 -12.22 1.73 1.22
N THR A 69 -11.41 0.71 1.52
CA THR A 69 -10.24 0.39 0.71
C THR A 69 -10.65 -0.27 -0.61
N LEU A 70 -9.74 -0.32 -1.58
CA LEU A 70 -10.00 -1.03 -2.83
C LEU A 70 -10.29 -2.52 -2.59
N GLY A 71 -9.58 -3.16 -1.67
CA GLY A 71 -9.86 -4.54 -1.27
C GLY A 71 -11.26 -4.74 -0.71
N MET A 72 -11.84 -3.74 -0.04
CA MET A 72 -13.22 -3.80 0.47
C MET A 72 -14.28 -3.58 -0.61
N ARG A 73 -13.90 -3.01 -1.76
CA ARG A 73 -14.79 -2.78 -2.91
C ARG A 73 -14.83 -3.97 -3.88
N ALA A 74 -13.81 -4.83 -3.85
CA ALA A 74 -13.72 -6.06 -4.63
C ALA A 74 -14.63 -7.17 -4.07
#